data_AF-A0A061DMT7-F1
#
_entry.id   AF-A0A061DMT7-F1
#
_cell.length_a   1.000
_cell.length_b   1.000
_cell.length_c   1.000
_cell.angle_alpha   90.00
_cell.angle_beta   90.00
_cell.angle_gamma   90.00
#
_symmetry.space_group_name_H-M   'P 1'
#
loop_
_entity.id
_entity.type
_entity.pdbx_description
1 polymer ?
#
loop_
_entity_poly.entity_id
_entity_poly.type
_entity_poly.pdbx_seq_one_letter_code
_entity_poly.pdbx_strand_id
1 'polypeptide(L)' 'MATGTVASSVQQFLGMLCLVLLWTSVARPAAALYTPTCLGPCSAVPNCNDACVTKGFPKGGVCLGFTKTDLACCCTS' A
#
# COMPACT_ATOMS: atom_id res chain seq x y z
N MET A 1 -40.15 -27.66 18.21
CA MET A 1 -39.45 -26.52 18.82
C MET A 1 -38.31 -27.12 19.64
N ALA A 2 -37.10 -27.15 19.09
CA ALA A 2 -35.95 -27.74 19.78
C ALA A 2 -35.31 -26.64 20.64
N THR A 3 -35.74 -26.54 21.89
CA THR A 3 -35.14 -25.63 22.88
C THR A 3 -33.86 -26.29 23.38
N GLY A 4 -32.79 -26.18 22.59
CA GLY A 4 -31.46 -26.52 23.04
C GLY A 4 -30.95 -25.43 23.97
N THR A 5 -30.88 -25.70 25.27
CA THR A 5 -30.19 -24.86 26.25
C THR A 5 -28.69 -24.97 25.98
N VAL A 6 -28.21 -24.25 24.97
CA VAL A 6 -26.77 -24.03 24.83
C VAL A 6 -26.32 -23.23 26.05
N ALA A 7 -25.32 -23.74 26.78
CA ALA A 7 -24.74 -23.05 27.91
C ALA A 7 -24.43 -21.61 27.50
N SER A 8 -25.04 -20.62 28.16
CA SER A 8 -25.01 -19.21 27.75
C SER A 8 -23.59 -18.71 27.43
N SER A 9 -22.59 -19.26 28.10
CA SER A 9 -21.17 -18.99 27.85
C SER A 9 -20.73 -19.37 26.43
N VAL A 10 -21.08 -20.56 25.94
CA VAL A 10 -20.70 -21.06 24.61
C VAL A 10 -21.29 -20.19 23.51
N GLN A 11 -22.53 -19.73 23.71
CA GLN A 11 -23.20 -18.84 22.75
C GLN A 11 -22.55 -17.45 22.68
N GLN A 12 -22.03 -16.95 23.81
CA GLN A 12 -21.27 -15.69 23.85
C GLN A 12 -19.92 -15.80 23.15
N PHE A 13 -19.19 -16.91 23.34
CA PHE A 13 -17.93 -17.15 22.65
C PHE A 13 -18.10 -17.25 21.13
N LEU A 14 -19.13 -17.96 20.67
CA LEU A 14 -19.39 -18.12 19.24
C LEU A 14 -19.77 -16.79 18.57
N GLY A 15 -20.56 -15.95 19.25
CA GLY A 15 -20.93 -14.63 18.77
C GLY A 15 -19.74 -13.67 18.66
N MET A 16 -18.87 -13.64 19.69
CA MET A 16 -17.66 -12.83 19.67
C MET A 16 -16.69 -13.27 18.56
N LEU A 17 -16.51 -14.58 18.38
CA LEU A 17 -15.66 -15.10 17.32
C LEU A 17 -16.16 -14.69 15.93
N CYS A 18 -17.47 -14.73 15.71
CA CYS A 18 -18.11 -14.35 14.44
C CYS A 18 -17.92 -12.86 14.14
N LEU A 19 -18.07 -12.00 15.16
CA LEU A 19 -17.75 -10.57 15.06
C LEU A 19 -16.28 -10.35 14.69
N VAL A 20 -15.32 -10.99 15.37
CA VAL A 20 -13.90 -10.84 15.03
C VAL A 20 -13.61 -11.24 13.58
N LEU A 21 -14.19 -12.36 13.12
CA LEU A 21 -14.04 -12.82 11.74
C LEU A 21 -14.59 -11.81 10.73
N LEU A 22 -15.79 -11.25 10.98
CA LEU A 22 -16.37 -10.19 10.16
C LEU A 22 -15.46 -8.95 10.08
N TRP A 23 -14.87 -8.52 11.19
CA TRP A 23 -13.98 -7.36 11.21
C TRP A 23 -12.68 -7.61 10.45
N THR A 24 -12.11 -8.82 10.55
CA THR A 24 -10.90 -9.19 9.80
C THR A 24 -11.14 -9.34 8.30
N SER A 25 -12.37 -9.67 7.87
CA SER A 25 -12.71 -9.79 6.44
C SER A 25 -12.73 -8.44 5.70
N VAL A 26 -12.89 -7.32 6.43
CA VAL A 26 -12.87 -5.96 5.86
C VAL A 26 -11.46 -5.38 5.72
N ALA A 27 -10.46 -5.98 6.37
CA ALA A 27 -9.06 -5.62 6.20
C ALA A 27 -8.51 -6.18 4.88
N ARG A 28 -9.13 -5.82 3.76
CA ARG A 28 -8.50 -5.92 2.46
C ARG A 28 -7.26 -5.02 2.52
N PRO A 29 -6.04 -5.48 2.23
CA PRO A 29 -4.89 -4.59 2.17
C PRO A 29 -5.26 -3.48 1.21
N ALA A 30 -5.33 -2.24 1.73
CA ALA A 30 -5.47 -1.07 0.89
C ALA A 30 -4.37 -1.20 -0.14
N ALA A 31 -4.77 -1.38 -1.41
CA ALA A 31 -3.82 -1.46 -2.51
C ALA A 31 -2.89 -0.26 -2.32
N ALA A 32 -1.62 -0.54 -2.00
CA ALA A 32 -0.63 0.51 -1.84
C ALA A 32 -0.70 1.29 -3.15
N LEU A 33 -1.23 2.51 -3.09
CA LEU A 33 -1.28 3.40 -4.23
C LEU A 33 0.15 3.44 -4.74
N TYR A 34 0.40 2.88 -5.93
CA TYR A 34 1.71 2.87 -6.55
C TYR A 34 2.03 4.30 -6.92
N THR A 35 2.50 5.07 -5.94
CA THR A 35 3.03 6.40 -6.16
C THR A 35 4.47 6.19 -6.60
N PRO A 36 4.81 6.54 -7.85
CA PRO A 36 6.20 6.49 -8.28
C PRO A 36 7.03 7.32 -7.30
N THR A 37 8.13 6.76 -6.81
CA THR A 37 8.99 7.47 -5.86
C THR A 37 9.74 8.54 -6.63
N CYS A 38 9.36 9.80 -6.47
CA CYS A 38 10.02 10.91 -7.14
C CYS A 38 10.96 11.65 -6.18
N LEU A 39 12.21 11.86 -6.62
CA LEU A 39 13.28 12.45 -5.82
C LEU A 39 13.25 13.99 -5.82
N GLY A 40 12.56 14.59 -6.77
CA GLY A 40 12.49 16.05 -6.95
C GLY A 40 12.58 16.46 -8.42
N PRO A 41 12.78 17.75 -8.72
CA PRO A 41 12.93 18.22 -10.09
C PRO A 41 14.21 17.69 -10.74
N CYS A 42 14.18 17.35 -12.03
CA CYS A 42 15.34 16.82 -12.74
C CYS A 42 16.50 17.81 -12.85
N SER A 43 16.24 19.12 -12.78
CA SER A 43 17.30 20.14 -12.69
C SER A 43 18.13 20.00 -11.42
N ALA A 44 17.58 19.44 -10.33
CA ALA A 44 18.29 19.17 -9.09
C ALA A 44 18.90 17.76 -9.03
N VAL A 45 18.50 16.86 -9.95
CA VAL A 45 18.95 15.47 -10.00
C VAL A 45 19.53 15.18 -11.40
N PRO A 46 20.78 15.61 -11.68
CA PRO A 46 21.37 15.54 -13.02
C PRO A 46 21.52 14.11 -13.55
N ASN A 47 21.59 13.11 -12.66
CA ASN A 47 21.62 11.69 -13.01
C ASN A 47 20.47 10.94 -12.32
N CYS A 48 19.25 11.18 -12.79
CA CYS A 48 18.04 10.57 -12.23
C CYS A 48 18.12 9.04 -12.16
N ASN A 49 18.67 8.39 -13.21
CA ASN A 49 18.84 6.96 -13.25
C ASN A 49 19.69 6.44 -12.08
N ASP A 50 20.92 6.94 -11.94
CA ASP A 50 21.84 6.48 -10.90
C ASP A 50 21.37 6.86 -9.49
N ALA A 51 20.73 8.02 -9.34
CA ALA A 51 20.15 8.43 -8.08
C ALA A 51 19.06 7.45 -7.62
N CYS A 52 18.23 6.98 -8.55
CA CYS A 52 17.21 5.96 -8.28
C CYS A 52 17.84 4.60 -7.98
N VAL A 53 18.86 4.16 -8.73
CA VAL A 53 19.60 2.91 -8.43
C VAL A 53 20.21 2.94 -7.03
N THR A 54 20.83 4.07 -6.65
CA THR A 54 21.42 4.27 -5.31
C THR A 54 20.38 4.22 -4.18
N LYS A 55 19.13 4.57 -4.48
CA LYS A 55 18.00 4.51 -3.55
C LYS A 55 17.32 3.14 -3.48
N GLY A 56 17.82 2.15 -4.22
CA GLY A 56 17.31 0.78 -4.21
C GLY A 56 16.28 0.49 -5.31
N PHE A 57 16.18 1.33 -6.33
CA PHE A 57 15.34 1.10 -7.52
C PHE A 57 16.21 0.54 -8.66
N PRO A 58 16.29 -0.79 -8.85
CA PRO A 58 17.26 -1.40 -9.77
C PRO A 58 16.96 -1.10 -11.24
N LYS A 59 15.72 -0.73 -11.57
CA LYS A 59 15.34 -0.27 -12.92
C LYS A 59 15.67 1.22 -13.16
N GLY A 60 16.26 1.89 -12.18
CA GLY A 60 16.61 3.30 -12.25
C GLY A 60 15.39 4.21 -12.22
N GLY A 61 15.47 5.31 -12.95
CA GLY A 61 14.45 6.35 -12.98
C GLY A 61 14.56 7.27 -14.17
N VAL A 62 13.47 7.97 -14.46
CA VAL A 62 13.36 8.86 -15.61
C VAL A 62 12.74 10.20 -15.21
N CYS A 63 13.07 11.23 -15.98
CA CYS A 63 12.47 12.54 -15.85
C CYS A 63 11.08 12.55 -16.50
N LEU A 64 10.03 12.77 -15.71
CA LEU A 64 8.63 12.80 -16.14
C LEU A 64 7.99 14.15 -15.79
N GLY A 65 7.27 14.76 -16.71
CA GLY A 65 6.59 16.04 -16.50
C GLY A 65 5.68 16.40 -17.66
N PHE A 66 4.78 17.37 -17.42
CA PHE A 66 3.87 17.88 -18.47
C PHE A 66 4.56 18.86 -19.42
N THR A 67 5.57 19.58 -18.92
CA THR A 67 6.35 20.57 -19.68
C THR A 67 7.83 20.29 -19.53
N LYS A 68 8.68 20.88 -20.40
CA LYS A 68 10.15 20.76 -20.33
C LYS A 68 10.77 21.35 -19.05
N THR A 69 10.04 22.19 -18.33
CA THR A 69 10.48 22.86 -17.10
C THR A 69 10.00 22.15 -15.84
N ASP A 70 8.92 21.37 -15.92
CA ASP A 70 8.30 20.68 -14.78
C ASP A 70 8.63 19.18 -14.77
N LEU A 71 9.83 18.78 -15.20
CA LEU A 71 10.24 17.38 -15.12
C LEU A 71 10.66 17.03 -13.69
N ALA A 72 10.00 16.03 -13.11
CA ALA A 72 10.40 15.38 -11.87
C ALA A 72 11.15 14.09 -12.17
N CYS A 73 12.23 13.83 -11.43
CA CYS A 73 12.94 12.56 -11.44
C CYS A 73 12.12 11.52 -10.68
N CYS A 74 11.60 10.50 -11.35
CA CYS A 74 10.78 9.45 -10.76
C CYS A 74 11.39 8.07 -10.99
N CYS A 75 11.53 7.32 -9.90
CA CYS A 75 12.14 6.00 -9.88
C CYS A 75 11.13 4.91 -10.25
N THR A 76 11.63 3.89 -10.94
CA THR A 76 10.87 2.71 -11.33
C THR A 76 11.23 1.54 -10.41
N SER A 77 10.24 0.96 -9.75
CA SER A 77 10.39 -0.28 -8.96
C SER A 77 10.74 -1.48 -9.81
#